data_AF-A0A819EPI8-F1
#
_entry.id   AF-A0A819EPI8-F1
#
_cell.length_a   1.000
_cell.length_b   1.000
_cell.length_c   1.000
_cell.angle_alpha   90.00
_cell.angle_beta   90.00
_cell.angle_gamma   90.00
#
_symmetry.space_group_name_H-M   'P 1'
#
loop_
_entity.id
_entity.type
_entity.pdbx_description
1 polymer ?
#
loop_
_entity_poly.entity_id
_entity_poly.type
_entity_poly.pdbx_seq_one_letter_code
_entity_poly.pdbx_strand_id
1 'polypeptide(L)'
;MNQCNDTSYIAYQPSNLIKPFKTVPEMKKRAYHHTIFVYDLKGNYLFDGTFERPLKTIQVAVSFTHTLRIVHGSDKTLCISILGRTYYLGTNATTTSSQISAIALTSNDSNLVIENYQDEQVILSGGTLLNLQW
;
A
#
# COMPACT_ATOMS: atom_id res chain seq x y z
N MET A 1 32.56 35.34 12.09
CA MET A 1 32.30 34.53 13.31
C MET A 1 30.81 34.24 13.38
N ASN A 2 30.46 32.98 13.16
CA ASN A 2 29.45 32.21 13.91
C ASN A 2 29.55 30.78 13.39
N GLN A 3 30.22 29.95 14.19
CA GLN A 3 30.39 28.52 13.99
C GLN A 3 29.06 27.82 14.33
N CYS A 4 28.52 27.04 13.41
CA CYS A 4 27.60 25.96 13.77
C CYS A 4 28.45 24.71 13.96
N ASN A 5 28.67 24.36 15.23
CA ASN A 5 29.36 23.15 15.64
C ASN A 5 28.54 21.89 15.33
N ASP A 6 29.30 20.84 15.06
CA ASP A 6 28.91 19.44 14.90
C ASP A 6 27.79 18.96 15.80
N THR A 7 26.84 18.24 15.20
CA THR A 7 26.22 17.07 15.84
C THR A 7 25.83 16.06 14.77
N SER A 8 26.68 15.03 14.64
CA SER A 8 26.43 13.73 14.00
C SER A 8 25.75 13.73 12.63
N TYR A 9 26.58 13.70 11.58
CA TYR A 9 26.18 13.12 10.30
C TYR A 9 25.77 11.65 10.51
N ILE A 10 24.49 11.39 10.71
CA ILE A 10 23.93 10.08 10.40
C ILE A 10 23.86 10.03 8.88
N ALA A 11 24.88 9.44 8.25
CA ALA A 11 24.86 9.14 6.84
C ALA A 11 23.61 8.30 6.54
N TYR A 12 22.68 8.88 5.79
CA TYR A 12 21.52 8.16 5.28
C TYR A 12 22.06 7.13 4.29
N GLN A 13 22.27 5.89 4.74
CA GLN A 13 22.50 4.78 3.82
C GLN A 13 21.14 4.43 3.20
N PRO A 14 20.98 4.50 1.86
CA PRO A 14 19.85 3.89 1.22
C PRO A 14 19.99 2.39 1.43
N SER A 15 19.25 1.83 2.39
CA SER A 15 19.21 0.40 2.60
C SER A 15 18.59 -0.24 1.35
N ASN A 16 19.45 -0.68 0.42
CA ASN A 16 19.14 -1.64 -0.64
C ASN A 16 18.86 -3.03 -0.04
N LEU A 17 18.03 -3.09 0.99
CA LEU A 17 17.50 -4.31 1.56
C LEU A 17 16.11 -4.51 0.99
N ILE A 18 16.05 -4.97 -0.25
CA ILE A 18 14.90 -5.75 -0.71
C ILE A 18 14.88 -6.97 0.21
N LYS A 19 14.11 -6.91 1.29
CA LYS A 19 13.91 -8.06 2.15
C LYS A 19 13.42 -9.21 1.26
N PRO A 20 14.05 -10.40 1.34
CA PRO A 20 13.54 -11.55 0.61
C PRO A 20 12.10 -11.80 1.06
N PHE A 21 11.22 -12.03 0.08
CA PHE A 21 9.80 -12.31 0.30
C PHE A 21 9.68 -13.43 1.32
N LYS A 22 9.04 -13.13 2.46
CA LYS A 22 8.56 -14.20 3.33
C LYS A 22 7.50 -14.96 2.52
N THR A 23 7.70 -16.26 2.36
CA THR A 23 6.65 -17.20 1.97
C THR A 23 5.42 -16.97 2.85
N VAL A 24 4.24 -17.18 2.26
CA VAL A 24 2.90 -16.96 2.86
C VAL A 24 2.92 -17.22 4.38
N PRO A 25 2.96 -16.18 5.21
CA PRO A 25 3.05 -16.31 6.64
C PRO A 25 1.64 -16.43 7.25
N GLU A 26 1.52 -17.24 8.29
CA GLU A 26 0.28 -17.47 9.03
C GLU A 26 -0.21 -16.15 9.67
N MET A 27 -1.20 -15.52 9.05
CA MET A 27 -1.89 -14.37 9.63
C MET A 27 -2.69 -14.83 10.86
N LYS A 28 -2.63 -14.06 11.96
CA LYS A 28 -3.67 -14.10 13.01
C LYS A 28 -4.98 -13.68 12.35
N LYS A 29 -5.76 -14.67 11.89
CA LYS A 29 -7.00 -14.48 11.13
C LYS A 29 -7.97 -13.59 11.89
N ARG A 30 -8.03 -12.31 11.54
CA ARG A 30 -9.33 -11.64 11.47
C ARG A 30 -10.12 -12.36 10.38
N ALA A 31 -11.37 -12.69 10.66
CA ALA A 31 -12.20 -13.47 9.75
C ALA A 31 -12.67 -12.58 8.57
N TYR A 32 -11.75 -12.25 7.66
CA TYR A 32 -12.06 -11.61 6.41
C TYR A 32 -12.64 -12.64 5.44
N HIS A 33 -13.67 -12.26 4.69
CA HIS A 33 -14.22 -13.12 3.64
C HIS A 33 -13.23 -13.28 2.48
N HIS A 34 -12.55 -12.18 2.14
CA HIS A 34 -11.55 -12.15 1.08
C HIS A 34 -10.48 -11.10 1.41
N THR A 35 -9.23 -11.41 1.07
CA THR A 35 -8.10 -10.49 1.22
C THR A 35 -7.48 -10.24 -0.15
N ILE A 36 -7.36 -8.96 -0.50
CA ILE A 36 -6.78 -8.45 -1.74
C ILE A 36 -5.39 -7.91 -1.40
N PHE A 37 -4.35 -8.38 -2.08
CA PHE A 37 -2.98 -7.94 -1.85
C PHE A 37 -2.60 -6.82 -2.82
N VAL A 38 -1.94 -5.79 -2.30
CA VAL A 38 -1.38 -4.69 -3.08
C VAL A 38 0.14 -4.71 -2.97
N TYR A 39 0.80 -4.72 -4.12
CA TYR A 39 2.25 -4.58 -4.18
C TYR A 39 2.72 -3.92 -5.47
N ASP A 40 3.33 -2.75 -5.36
CA ASP A 40 3.68 -1.93 -6.52
C ASP A 40 4.77 -2.58 -7.40
N LEU A 41 5.76 -3.28 -6.86
CA LEU A 41 6.87 -3.81 -7.67
C LEU A 41 6.46 -4.98 -8.55
N LYS A 42 5.70 -5.93 -7.99
CA LYS A 42 5.30 -7.17 -8.68
C LYS A 42 3.84 -7.20 -9.11
N GLY A 43 3.04 -6.24 -8.68
CA GLY A 43 1.62 -6.22 -8.99
C GLY A 43 1.33 -5.78 -10.41
N ASN A 44 0.11 -6.09 -10.86
CA ASN A 44 -0.43 -5.67 -12.14
C ASN A 44 -1.86 -5.18 -11.96
N TYR A 45 -2.34 -4.33 -12.86
CA TYR A 45 -3.72 -3.82 -12.84
C TYR A 45 -4.76 -4.88 -13.24
N LEU A 46 -4.33 -5.97 -13.89
CA LEU A 46 -5.18 -7.05 -14.40
C LEU A 46 -5.13 -8.32 -13.54
N PHE A 47 -4.41 -8.29 -12.42
CA PHE A 47 -4.31 -9.44 -11.54
C PHE A 47 -5.56 -9.59 -10.66
N ASP A 48 -5.74 -10.77 -10.08
CA ASP A 48 -6.89 -11.12 -9.25
C ASP A 48 -6.74 -10.68 -7.79
N GLY A 49 -5.60 -10.09 -7.42
CA GLY A 49 -5.35 -9.60 -6.07
C GLY A 49 -5.00 -10.70 -5.08
N THR A 50 -4.68 -11.91 -5.53
CA THR A 50 -4.07 -12.95 -4.70
C THR A 50 -2.66 -12.57 -4.26
N PHE A 51 -2.11 -13.29 -3.29
CA PHE A 51 -0.75 -13.02 -2.82
C PHE A 51 0.30 -13.25 -3.92
N GLU A 52 0.09 -14.28 -4.75
CA GLU A 52 0.93 -14.63 -5.88
C GLU A 52 0.77 -13.66 -7.06
N ARG A 53 -0.43 -13.09 -7.22
CA ARG A 53 -0.77 -12.13 -8.27
C ARG A 53 -1.39 -10.86 -7.64
N PRO A 54 -0.58 -10.01 -6.98
CA PRO A 54 -1.09 -8.85 -6.28
C PRO A 54 -1.49 -7.71 -7.25
N LEU A 55 -2.37 -6.82 -6.80
CA LEU A 55 -2.73 -5.63 -7.56
C LEU A 55 -1.63 -4.56 -7.45
N LYS A 56 -1.46 -3.78 -8.53
CA LYS A 56 -0.40 -2.76 -8.63
C LYS A 56 -0.60 -1.58 -7.68
N THR A 57 -1.84 -1.14 -7.46
CA THR A 57 -2.16 0.08 -6.72
C THR A 57 -3.35 -0.11 -5.79
N ILE A 58 -3.40 0.71 -4.74
CA ILE A 58 -4.51 0.72 -3.77
C ILE A 58 -5.83 1.07 -4.46
N GLN A 59 -5.81 2.02 -5.40
CA GLN A 59 -7.01 2.40 -6.15
C GLN A 59 -7.59 1.20 -6.92
N VAL A 60 -6.77 0.41 -7.59
CA VAL A 60 -7.29 -0.76 -8.32
C VAL A 60 -7.80 -1.82 -7.36
N ALA A 61 -7.18 -2.00 -6.19
CA ALA A 61 -7.72 -2.87 -5.15
C ALA A 61 -9.08 -2.39 -4.64
N VAL A 62 -9.26 -1.09 -4.38
CA VAL A 62 -10.57 -0.53 -4.01
C VAL A 62 -11.58 -0.76 -5.12
N SER A 63 -11.26 -0.46 -6.38
CA SER A 63 -12.14 -0.76 -7.53
C SER A 63 -12.52 -2.25 -7.59
N PHE A 64 -11.57 -3.15 -7.32
CA PHE A 64 -11.80 -4.58 -7.34
C PHE A 64 -12.75 -5.06 -6.23
N THR A 65 -12.75 -4.40 -5.06
CA THR A 65 -13.72 -4.71 -3.99
C THR A 65 -15.16 -4.51 -4.44
N HIS A 66 -15.45 -3.53 -5.30
CA HIS A 66 -16.79 -3.32 -5.84
C HIS A 66 -17.25 -4.54 -6.67
N THR A 67 -16.36 -5.10 -7.50
CA THR A 67 -16.64 -6.32 -8.25
C THR A 67 -16.90 -7.50 -7.31
N LEU A 68 -16.05 -7.68 -6.29
CA LEU A 68 -16.23 -8.76 -5.31
C LEU A 68 -17.56 -8.64 -4.55
N ARG A 69 -18.04 -7.43 -4.26
CA ARG A 69 -19.35 -7.23 -3.62
C ARG A 69 -20.52 -7.58 -4.50
N ILE A 70 -20.42 -7.28 -5.80
CA ILE A 70 -21.45 -7.69 -6.76
C ILE A 70 -21.56 -9.22 -6.78
N VAL A 71 -20.42 -9.92 -6.67
CA VAL A 71 -20.36 -11.39 -6.73
C VAL A 71 -20.73 -12.06 -5.39
N HIS A 72 -20.28 -11.52 -4.26
CA HIS A 72 -20.34 -12.17 -2.95
C HIS A 72 -21.29 -11.53 -1.94
N GLY A 73 -21.87 -10.37 -2.27
CA GLY A 73 -22.73 -9.59 -1.37
C GLY A 73 -21.97 -8.48 -0.64
N SER A 74 -22.68 -7.40 -0.29
CA SER A 74 -22.14 -6.21 0.38
C SER A 74 -21.96 -6.37 1.90
N ASP A 75 -22.52 -7.42 2.48
CA ASP A 75 -22.43 -7.76 3.91
C ASP A 75 -21.08 -8.38 4.29
N LYS A 76 -20.30 -8.85 3.30
CA LYS A 76 -19.00 -9.49 3.53
C LYS A 76 -17.92 -8.47 3.85
N THR A 77 -17.17 -8.75 4.90
CA THR A 77 -15.95 -7.99 5.24
C THR A 77 -14.82 -8.37 4.29
N LEU A 78 -14.37 -7.37 3.53
CA LEU A 78 -13.23 -7.49 2.61
C LEU A 78 -12.02 -6.80 3.24
N CYS A 79 -10.83 -7.31 2.94
CA CYS A 79 -9.57 -6.71 3.38
C CYS A 79 -8.69 -6.38 2.18
N ILE A 80 -8.09 -5.18 2.17
CA ILE A 80 -6.96 -4.83 1.31
C ILE A 80 -5.71 -4.85 2.19
N SER A 81 -4.78 -5.75 1.90
CA SER A 81 -3.51 -5.89 2.60
C SER A 81 -2.37 -5.33 1.74
N ILE A 82 -1.71 -4.28 2.23
CA ILE A 82 -0.67 -3.55 1.48
C ILE A 82 0.71 -4.01 1.94
N LEU A 83 1.52 -4.52 1.00
CA LEU A 83 2.88 -4.97 1.31
C LEU A 83 3.80 -3.77 1.58
N GLY A 84 4.74 -3.94 2.51
CA GLY A 84 5.59 -2.91 3.09
C GLY A 84 6.49 -2.20 2.09
N ARG A 85 6.16 -0.94 1.82
CA ARG A 85 6.96 -0.04 0.98
C ARG A 85 6.47 1.41 1.09
N THR A 86 7.23 2.31 0.49
CA THR A 86 6.73 3.64 0.12
C THR A 86 6.00 3.59 -1.21
N TYR A 87 4.70 3.87 -1.18
CA TYR A 87 3.85 4.03 -2.35
C TYR A 87 3.74 5.52 -2.66
N TYR A 88 4.34 5.93 -3.79
CA TYR A 88 4.21 7.31 -4.28
C TYR A 88 2.89 7.44 -5.04
N LEU A 89 2.00 8.27 -4.52
CA LEU A 89 0.61 8.38 -4.99
C LEU A 89 0.44 9.32 -6.21
N GLY A 90 1.56 9.75 -6.81
CA GLY A 90 1.62 10.65 -7.96
C GLY A 90 1.32 12.11 -7.64
N THR A 91 1.69 13.02 -8.55
CA THR A 91 1.57 14.49 -8.41
C THR A 91 0.15 15.03 -8.39
N ASN A 92 -0.88 14.19 -8.52
CA ASN A 92 -2.27 14.61 -8.36
C ASN A 92 -2.74 14.59 -6.90
N ALA A 93 -1.84 14.79 -5.93
CA ALA A 93 -2.14 15.08 -4.52
C ALA A 93 -2.80 16.46 -4.29
N THR A 94 -3.40 17.04 -5.33
CA THR A 94 -4.58 17.90 -5.15
C THR A 94 -5.72 17.05 -4.57
N THR A 95 -6.80 17.68 -4.10
CA THR A 95 -7.95 17.09 -3.40
C THR A 95 -8.68 15.92 -4.10
N THR A 96 -8.12 15.39 -5.18
CA THR A 96 -8.61 14.32 -6.07
C THR A 96 -7.55 13.22 -6.35
N SER A 97 -6.41 13.14 -5.65
CA SER A 97 -5.43 12.04 -5.83
C SER A 97 -6.15 10.70 -5.73
N SER A 98 -6.13 9.95 -6.83
CA SER A 98 -7.02 8.83 -7.06
C SER A 98 -6.80 7.64 -6.10
N GLN A 99 -5.68 7.61 -5.36
CA GLN A 99 -5.41 6.60 -4.33
C GLN A 99 -5.79 7.07 -2.92
N ILE A 100 -5.50 8.33 -2.56
CA ILE A 100 -5.96 8.91 -1.27
C ILE A 100 -7.47 9.03 -1.27
N SER A 101 -8.04 9.49 -2.39
CA SER A 101 -9.48 9.55 -2.60
C SER A 101 -10.09 8.16 -2.59
N ALA A 102 -9.43 7.13 -3.15
CA ALA A 102 -9.91 5.76 -3.03
C ALA A 102 -10.00 5.31 -1.57
N ILE A 103 -8.98 5.59 -0.74
CA ILE A 103 -9.02 5.29 0.70
C ILE A 103 -10.13 6.12 1.39
N ALA A 104 -10.23 7.41 1.09
CA ALA A 104 -11.25 8.28 1.66
C ALA A 104 -12.68 7.86 1.26
N LEU A 105 -12.89 7.39 0.02
CA LEU A 105 -14.18 6.87 -0.45
C LEU A 105 -14.59 5.60 0.30
N THR A 106 -13.63 4.86 0.84
CA THR A 106 -13.90 3.71 1.71
C THR A 106 -14.21 4.10 3.16
N SER A 107 -14.13 5.38 3.54
CA SER A 107 -14.46 5.79 4.93
C SER A 107 -15.92 5.58 5.30
N ASN A 108 -16.82 5.51 4.32
CA ASN A 108 -18.24 5.21 4.52
C ASN A 108 -18.57 3.72 4.35
N ASP A 109 -17.54 2.90 4.14
CA ASP A 109 -17.66 1.50 3.84
C ASP A 109 -17.36 0.67 5.08
N SER A 110 -18.41 0.36 5.85
CA SER A 110 -18.28 -0.33 7.15
C SER A 110 -17.65 -1.72 7.04
N ASN A 111 -17.58 -2.30 5.84
CA ASN A 111 -17.19 -3.69 5.61
C ASN A 111 -15.89 -3.79 4.80
N LEU A 112 -15.11 -2.70 4.66
CA LEU A 112 -13.80 -2.73 4.04
C LEU A 112 -12.73 -2.32 5.03
N VAL A 113 -11.74 -3.21 5.19
CA VAL A 113 -10.54 -2.94 5.99
C VAL A 113 -9.38 -2.72 5.04
N ILE A 114 -8.59 -1.68 5.30
CA ILE A 114 -7.29 -1.47 4.65
C ILE A 114 -6.24 -1.57 5.73
N GLU A 115 -5.30 -2.50 5.59
CA GLU A 115 -4.26 -2.75 6.57
C GLU A 115 -2.89 -2.96 5.91
N ASN A 116 -1.86 -2.78 6.72
CA ASN A 116 -0.52 -3.19 6.31
C ASN A 116 -0.43 -4.71 6.35
N TYR A 117 0.37 -5.28 5.47
CA TYR A 117 0.68 -6.69 5.51
C TYR A 117 1.49 -7.04 6.77
N GLN A 118 0.84 -7.70 7.73
CA GLN A 118 1.47 -8.09 8.99
C GLN A 118 2.08 -6.89 9.73
N ASP A 119 3.34 -7.03 10.16
CA ASP A 119 4.13 -6.00 10.86
C ASP A 119 4.93 -5.13 9.88
N GLU A 120 4.62 -5.17 8.58
CA GLU A 120 5.31 -4.35 7.60
C GLU A 120 4.89 -2.88 7.67
N GLN A 121 5.85 -1.99 7.39
CA GLN A 121 5.60 -0.56 7.33
C GLN A 121 5.22 -0.14 5.91
N VAL A 122 4.04 0.46 5.78
CA VAL A 122 3.57 1.08 4.54
C VAL A 122 3.61 2.60 4.70
N ILE A 123 4.22 3.28 3.74
CA ILE A 123 4.25 4.74 3.66
C ILE A 123 3.47 5.16 2.42
N LEU A 124 2.42 5.94 2.61
CA LEU A 124 1.64 6.54 1.54
C LEU A 124 2.15 7.96 1.31
N SER A 125 2.91 8.18 0.23
CA SER A 125 3.60 9.45 -0.02
C SER A 125 2.93 10.24 -1.13
N GLY A 126 2.54 11.49 -0.84
CA GLY A 126 2.14 12.46 -1.87
C GLY A 126 3.32 13.09 -2.62
N GLY A 127 4.56 12.77 -2.23
CA GLY A 127 5.77 13.26 -2.88
C GLY A 127 6.16 12.47 -4.13
N THR A 128 7.32 12.81 -4.69
CA THR A 128 7.96 12.07 -5.77
C THR A 128 9.41 11.76 -5.40
N LEU A 129 9.93 10.61 -5.83
CA LEU A 129 11.33 10.27 -5.66
C LEU A 129 12.16 10.92 -6.77
N LEU A 130 13.08 11.82 -6.40
CA LEU A 130 14.04 12.42 -7.32
C LEU A 130 15.34 11.62 -7.30
N ASN A 131 15.65 10.92 -8.40
CA ASN A 131 16.93 10.24 -8.58
C ASN A 131 17.93 11.22 -9.22
N LEU A 132 18.66 11.95 -8.39
CA LEU A 132 19.69 12.88 -8.86
C LEU A 132 20.97 12.10 -9.20
N GLN A 133 21.49 12.31 -10.40
CA GLN A 133 22.83 11.87 -10.78
C GLN A 133 23.81 12.98 -10.39
N TRP A 134 24.77 12.65 -9.53
CA TRP A 134 25.88 13.53 -9.15
C TRP A 134 27.09 13.21 -10.01
#